data_AF-A0A060X2P8-F1
#
_entry.id   AF-A0A060X2P8-F1
#
_cell.length_a   1.000
_cell.length_b   1.000
_cell.length_c   1.000
_cell.angle_alpha   90.00
_cell.angle_beta   90.00
_cell.angle_gamma   90.00
#
_symmetry.space_group_name_H-M   'P 1'
#
loop_
_entity.id
_entity.type
_entity.pdbx_description
1 polymer ?
#
loop_
_entity_poly.entity_id
_entity_poly.type
_entity_poly.pdbx_seq_one_letter_code
_entity_poly.pdbx_strand_id
1 'polypeptide(L)'
;MVHWSPFVMSFKKKYPWIQLAGHAGSFKAGANGRILKKHCDCEQRCLDWLMNDVLRPYVPAYHGDVEKDGEKYNQMDDLLSEFDLPCVMDCKMGVR
;
A
#
# COMPACT_ATOMS: atom_id res chain seq x y z
N MET A 1 -12.26 -36.80 5.68
CA MET A 1 -11.16 -37.57 5.08
C MET A 1 -10.27 -36.58 4.36
N VAL A 2 -9.08 -36.29 4.90
CA VAL A 2 -8.10 -35.39 4.26
C VAL A 2 -7.37 -36.17 3.19
N HIS A 3 -7.61 -35.82 1.92
CA HIS A 3 -7.03 -36.54 0.78
C HIS A 3 -5.76 -35.85 0.25
N TRP A 4 -5.43 -34.60 0.64
CA TRP A 4 -4.26 -33.88 0.13
C TRP A 4 -3.67 -32.87 1.13
N SER A 5 -2.33 -32.78 1.11
CA SER A 5 -1.35 -32.01 1.92
C SER A 5 -1.62 -31.79 3.42
N PRO A 6 -0.85 -32.42 4.33
CA PRO A 6 -0.90 -32.14 5.77
C PRO A 6 -0.21 -30.82 6.18
N PHE A 7 0.38 -30.08 5.23
CA PHE A 7 1.13 -28.85 5.51
C PHE A 7 0.72 -27.70 4.59
N VAL A 8 0.75 -26.48 5.12
CA VAL A 8 0.59 -25.24 4.36
C VAL A 8 1.97 -24.80 3.88
N MET A 9 2.17 -24.70 2.56
CA MET A 9 3.38 -24.15 1.96
C MET A 9 3.12 -22.69 1.56
N SER A 10 4.00 -21.78 1.98
CA SER A 10 3.90 -20.34 1.67
C SER A 10 5.07 -19.91 0.81
N PHE A 11 4.79 -19.20 -0.29
CA PHE A 11 5.79 -18.65 -1.19
C PHE A 11 5.81 -17.12 -1.05
N LYS A 12 7.01 -16.52 -1.05
CA LYS A 12 7.15 -15.05 -1.10
C LYS A 12 7.06 -14.59 -2.55
N LYS A 13 5.96 -13.93 -2.90
CA LYS A 13 5.82 -13.25 -4.19
C LYS A 13 6.82 -12.09 -4.26
N LYS A 14 7.63 -12.04 -5.32
CA LYS A 14 8.53 -10.93 -5.63
C LYS A 14 8.05 -10.27 -6.92
N TYR A 15 7.81 -8.98 -6.88
CA TYR A 15 7.48 -8.18 -8.06
C TYR A 15 8.16 -6.81 -7.95
N PRO A 16 8.52 -6.17 -9.08
CA PRO A 16 8.98 -4.80 -9.06
C PRO A 16 7.80 -3.88 -8.70
N TRP A 17 7.98 -3.03 -7.69
CA TRP A 17 6.99 -2.00 -7.39
C TRP A 17 7.05 -0.87 -8.42
N ILE A 18 5.90 -0.27 -8.72
CA ILE A 18 5.73 0.72 -9.80
C ILE A 18 5.37 2.08 -9.20
N GLN A 19 6.14 3.12 -9.51
CA GLN A 19 5.83 4.51 -9.22
C GLN A 19 5.60 5.27 -10.53
N LEU A 20 4.38 5.73 -10.78
CA LEU A 20 4.07 6.54 -11.97
C LEU A 20 4.23 8.05 -11.72
N ALA A 21 3.91 8.50 -10.50
CA ALA A 21 3.92 9.91 -10.12
C ALA A 21 4.61 10.13 -8.76
N GLY A 22 4.87 11.40 -8.43
CA GLY A 22 5.56 11.80 -7.21
C GLY A 22 7.09 11.81 -7.34
N HIS A 23 7.78 12.26 -6.30
CA HIS A 23 9.23 12.38 -6.30
C HIS A 23 9.91 11.05 -5.95
N ALA A 24 11.12 10.83 -6.48
CA ALA A 24 11.98 9.72 -6.08
C ALA A 24 12.19 9.72 -4.55
N GLY A 25 12.13 8.54 -3.94
CA GLY A 25 12.26 8.37 -2.48
C GLY A 25 11.00 8.69 -1.66
N SER A 26 9.88 9.03 -2.31
CA SER A 26 8.60 9.23 -1.59
C SER A 26 8.02 7.93 -1.04
N PHE A 27 8.45 6.77 -1.57
CA PHE A 27 7.95 5.46 -1.18
C PHE A 27 9.08 4.50 -0.82
N LYS A 28 8.83 3.64 0.17
CA LYS A 28 9.68 2.52 0.56
C LYS A 28 8.83 1.24 0.63
N ALA A 29 9.44 0.10 0.33
CA ALA A 29 8.77 -1.19 0.50
C ALA A 29 8.43 -1.44 1.99
N GLY A 30 7.19 -1.85 2.25
CA GLY A 30 6.76 -2.38 3.54
C GLY A 30 6.85 -3.92 3.57
N ALA A 31 6.40 -4.50 4.68
CA ALA A 31 6.24 -5.95 4.83
C ALA A 31 4.78 -6.37 4.61
N ASN A 32 4.56 -7.62 4.23
CA ASN A 32 3.23 -8.25 4.15
C ASN A 32 2.24 -7.51 3.23
N GLY A 33 2.66 -7.21 1.99
CA GLY A 33 1.78 -6.56 1.01
C GLY A 33 1.48 -5.09 1.34
N ARG A 34 2.38 -4.42 2.06
CA ARG A 34 2.23 -3.02 2.45
C ARG A 34 3.33 -2.15 1.83
N ILE A 35 3.06 -0.86 1.78
CA ILE A 35 3.99 0.17 1.35
C ILE A 35 4.07 1.30 2.38
N LEU A 36 5.22 1.97 2.40
CA LEU A 36 5.47 3.14 3.23
C LEU A 36 5.54 4.36 2.33
N LYS A 37 4.68 5.35 2.54
CA LYS A 37 4.76 6.66 1.87
C LYS A 37 5.25 7.71 2.85
N LYS A 38 6.20 8.53 2.44
CA LYS A 38 6.74 9.60 3.28
C LYS A 38 5.60 10.45 3.84
N HIS A 39 5.65 10.71 5.14
CA HIS A 39 4.55 11.32 5.87
C HIS A 39 4.21 12.74 5.37
N CYS A 40 2.91 13.03 5.25
CA CYS A 40 2.35 14.39 5.20
C CYS A 40 1.23 14.48 6.24
N ASP A 41 1.22 15.52 7.07
CA ASP A 41 0.16 15.78 8.05
C ASP A 41 -1.23 15.92 7.39
N CYS A 42 -1.24 16.43 6.17
CA CYS A 42 -2.44 16.60 5.36
C CYS A 42 -3.06 15.24 5.00
N GLU A 43 -2.23 14.36 4.46
CA GLU A 43 -2.63 13.05 3.95
C GLU A 43 -2.98 12.12 5.10
N GLN A 44 -2.19 12.15 6.17
CA GLN A 44 -2.42 11.31 7.34
C GLN A 44 -3.82 11.55 7.93
N ARG A 45 -4.21 12.82 8.12
CA ARG A 45 -5.56 13.16 8.59
C ARG A 45 -6.67 12.72 7.64
N CYS A 46 -6.46 12.86 6.33
CA CYS A 46 -7.43 12.38 5.33
C CYS A 46 -7.59 10.86 5.41
N LEU A 47 -6.48 10.12 5.55
CA LEU A 47 -6.50 8.66 5.67
C LEU A 47 -7.20 8.20 6.95
N ASP A 48 -6.96 8.86 8.08
CA ASP A 48 -7.69 8.58 9.34
C ASP A 48 -9.21 8.72 9.18
N TRP A 49 -9.66 9.78 8.50
CA TRP A 49 -11.08 9.98 8.22
C TRP A 49 -11.62 8.92 7.26
N LEU A 50 -10.90 8.62 6.18
CA LEU A 50 -11.30 7.62 5.20
C LEU A 50 -11.42 6.20 5.81
N MET A 51 -10.62 5.85 6.81
CA MET A 51 -10.74 4.55 7.49
C MET A 51 -12.03 4.38 8.30
N ASN A 52 -12.79 5.46 8.49
CA ASN A 52 -14.07 5.50 9.18
C ASN A 52 -15.23 5.98 8.28
N ASP A 53 -15.01 6.07 6.96
CA ASP A 53 -15.97 6.58 5.98
C ASP A 53 -16.50 5.48 5.05
N VAL A 54 -17.62 5.74 4.37
CA VAL A 54 -18.19 4.86 3.34
C VAL A 54 -17.23 4.62 2.15
N LEU A 55 -16.29 5.54 1.92
CA LEU A 55 -15.28 5.42 0.86
C LEU A 55 -14.15 4.45 1.18
N ARG A 56 -14.04 3.94 2.41
CA ARG A 56 -12.97 3.03 2.86
C ARG A 56 -12.66 1.87 1.88
N PRO A 57 -13.63 1.17 1.27
CA PRO A 57 -13.34 0.05 0.36
C PRO A 57 -12.67 0.46 -0.96
N TYR A 58 -12.66 1.76 -1.29
CA TYR A 58 -12.16 2.28 -2.57
C TYR A 58 -10.82 3.01 -2.45
N VAL A 59 -10.19 2.97 -1.27
CA VAL A 59 -8.88 3.56 -1.00
C VAL A 59 -7.95 2.51 -0.39
N PRO A 60 -6.60 2.67 -0.47
CA PRO A 60 -5.69 1.80 0.24
C PRO A 60 -5.99 1.79 1.74
N ALA A 61 -6.01 0.61 2.36
CA ALA A 61 -6.16 0.54 3.81
C ALA A 61 -4.96 1.23 4.48
N TYR A 62 -5.24 2.14 5.41
CA TYR A 62 -4.24 2.85 6.19
C TYR A 62 -4.03 2.17 7.54
N HIS A 63 -2.78 1.99 7.94
CA HIS A 63 -2.38 1.24 9.15
C HIS A 63 -1.67 2.12 10.19
N GLY A 64 -1.77 3.44 10.06
CA GLY A 64 -1.09 4.39 10.94
C GLY A 64 0.29 4.81 10.43
N ASP A 65 0.94 5.66 11.22
CA ASP A 65 2.30 6.12 10.98
C ASP A 65 3.33 5.14 11.54
N VAL A 66 4.46 5.03 10.86
CA VAL A 66 5.65 4.30 11.33
C VAL A 66 6.89 5.16 11.17
N GLU A 67 7.86 4.98 12.07
CA GLU A 67 9.17 5.60 11.97
C GLU A 67 10.20 4.58 11.44
N LYS A 68 11.00 4.98 10.46
CA LYS A 68 12.06 4.16 9.86
C LYS A 68 13.21 5.04 9.43
N ASP A 69 14.42 4.72 9.90
CA ASP A 69 15.65 5.47 9.62
C ASP A 69 15.54 6.96 10.01
N GLY A 70 14.81 7.28 11.09
CA GLY A 70 14.57 8.66 11.55
C GLY A 70 13.57 9.46 10.71
N GLU A 71 12.91 8.82 9.74
CA GLU A 71 11.84 9.43 8.96
C GLU A 71 10.49 8.78 9.26
N LYS A 72 9.43 9.61 9.23
CA LYS A 72 8.05 9.17 9.47
C LYS A 72 7.36 8.83 8.14
N TYR A 73 6.56 7.77 8.14
CA TYR A 73 5.87 7.25 6.97
C TYR A 73 4.43 6.88 7.29
N ASN A 74 3.51 7.20 6.37
CA ASN A 74 2.18 6.61 6.32
C ASN A 74 2.30 5.16 5.84
N GLN A 75 1.88 4.18 6.64
CA GLN A 75 1.84 2.78 6.24
C GLN A 75 0.47 2.44 5.64
N MET A 76 0.45 1.89 4.43
CA MET A 76 -0.78 1.50 3.74
C MET A 76 -0.62 0.21 2.94
N ASP A 77 -1.72 -0.39 2.48
CA ASP A 77 -1.68 -1.55 1.58
C ASP A 77 -1.01 -1.23 0.24
N ASP A 78 -0.23 -2.18 -0.28
CA ASP A 78 0.25 -2.15 -1.65
C ASP A 78 -0.83 -2.73 -2.57
N LEU A 79 -1.47 -1.84 -3.34
CA LEU A 79 -2.53 -2.19 -4.28
C LEU A 79 -2.08 -3.14 -5.40
N LEU A 80 -0.76 -3.34 -5.59
CA LEU A 80 -0.23 -4.25 -6.60
C LEU A 80 -0.01 -5.68 -6.10
N SER A 81 -0.07 -5.92 -4.79
CA SER A 81 0.34 -7.17 -4.14
C SER A 81 -0.33 -8.44 -4.70
N GLU A 82 -1.62 -8.34 -5.02
CA GLU A 82 -2.42 -9.47 -5.49
C GLU A 82 -2.41 -9.65 -7.01
N PHE A 83 -1.82 -8.73 -7.78
CA PHE A 83 -1.81 -8.80 -9.25
C PHE A 83 -0.56 -9.50 -9.80
N ASP A 84 -0.71 -10.25 -10.89
CA ASP A 84 0.41 -10.81 -11.64
C ASP A 84 0.70 -9.94 -12.85
N LEU A 85 1.94 -9.43 -12.96
CA LEU A 85 2.39 -8.54 -14.04
C LEU A 85 1.43 -7.34 -14.28
N PRO A 86 1.18 -6.49 -13.25
CA PRO A 86 0.22 -5.41 -13.38
C PRO A 86 0.66 -4.34 -14.38
N CYS A 87 -0.28 -3.87 -15.19
CA CYS A 87 -0.17 -2.62 -15.94
C CYS A 87 -0.93 -1.53 -15.16
N VAL A 88 -0.27 -0.40 -14.89
CA VAL A 88 -0.82 0.64 -14.00
C VAL A 88 -1.01 1.94 -14.79
N MET A 89 -2.10 2.65 -14.48
CA MET A 89 -2.38 4.00 -14.98
C MET A 89 -2.73 4.89 -13.78
N ASP A 90 -2.19 6.11 -13.76
CA ASP A 90 -2.50 7.13 -12.75
C ASP A 90 -3.24 8.28 -13.46
N CYS A 91 -4.48 8.53 -13.05
CA CYS A 91 -5.30 9.64 -13.54
C CYS A 91 -5.60 10.59 -12.38
N LYS A 92 -4.97 11.77 -12.40
CA LYS A 92 -5.28 12.85 -11.46
C LYS A 92 -6.68 13.40 -11.73
N MET A 93 -7.50 13.43 -10.70
CA MET A 93 -8.90 13.86 -10.78
C MET A 93 -9.05 15.35 -10.43
N GLY A 94 -10.01 16.01 -11.07
CA GLY A 94 -10.35 17.42 -10.82
C GLY A 94 -10.18 18.29 -12.07
N VAL A 95 -10.81 19.47 -12.06
CA VAL A 95 -10.66 20.47 -13.14
C VAL A 95 -9.44 21.38 -12.93
N ARG A 96 -8.75 21.23 -11.79
CA ARG A 96 -7.57 21.99 -11.36
C ARG A 96 -6.69 21.11 -10.48
#